data_AF-A0A973MXG0-F1
#
_entry.id   AF-A0A973MXG0-F1
#
_cell.length_a   1.000
_cell.length_b   1.000
_cell.length_c   1.000
_cell.angle_alpha   90.00
_cell.angle_beta   90.00
_cell.angle_gamma   90.00
#
_symmetry.space_group_name_H-M   'P 1'
#
loop_
_entity.id
_entity.type
_entity.pdbx_description
1 polymer ?
#
loop_
_entity_poly.entity_id
_entity_poly.type
_entity_poly.pdbx_seq_one_letter_code
_entity_poly.pdbx_strand_id
1 'polypeptide(L)' 'MANAEIGVIGGSGFYSFLEDVTEVQVDTPYGPPSDSLFLGELAGRRVAFLPRHGRGHHLPPHRINYRANL' A
#
# COMPACT_ATOMS: atom_id res chain seq x y z
N MET A 1 11.90 -9.27 -9.17
CA MET A 1 10.45 -9.13 -8.85
C MET A 1 10.34 -8.47 -7.49
N ALA A 2 9.51 -7.44 -7.38
CA ALA A 2 9.27 -6.75 -6.11
C ALA A 2 8.44 -7.67 -5.20
N ASN A 3 9.04 -8.16 -4.11
CA ASN A 3 8.42 -9.10 -3.19
C ASN A 3 8.57 -8.61 -1.76
N ALA A 4 7.52 -8.78 -0.96
CA ALA A 4 7.50 -8.54 0.47
C ALA A 4 6.91 -9.75 1.20
N GLU A 5 7.35 -9.99 2.43
CA GLU A 5 6.86 -11.07 3.28
C GLU A 5 5.63 -10.63 4.08
N ILE A 6 5.54 -9.33 4.39
CA ILE A 6 4.48 -8.74 5.19
C ILE A 6 3.78 -7.64 4.38
N GLY A 7 2.45 -7.68 4.34
CA GLY A 7 1.61 -6.58 3.85
C GLY A 7 1.02 -5.78 5.01
N VAL A 8 1.10 -4.45 4.94
CA VAL A 8 0.49 -3.52 5.92
C VAL A 8 -0.42 -2.54 5.17
N ILE A 9 -1.71 -2.56 5.50
CA ILE A 9 -2.69 -1.61 4.95
C ILE A 9 -3.00 -0.53 5.98
N GLY A 10 -2.56 0.70 5.72
CA GLY A 10 -2.67 1.81 6.66
C GLY A 10 -3.98 2.57 6.59
N GLY A 11 -4.65 2.76 7.73
CA GLY A 11 -5.87 3.55 7.84
C GLY A 11 -5.64 5.06 7.90
N SER A 12 -6.64 5.79 8.38
CA SER A 12 -6.55 7.24 8.58
C SER A 12 -5.39 7.60 9.52
N GLY A 13 -4.60 8.60 9.13
CA GLY A 13 -3.45 9.09 9.90
C GLY A 13 -2.15 8.32 9.70
N PHE A 14 -2.17 7.22 8.94
CA PHE A 14 -1.01 6.36 8.71
C PHE A 14 -0.71 6.32 7.22
N TYR A 15 0.04 7.30 6.74
CA TYR A 15 0.30 7.51 5.31
C TYR A 15 1.77 7.31 4.91
N SER A 16 2.68 7.33 5.89
CA SER A 16 4.09 6.96 5.75
C SER A 16 4.46 6.06 6.92
N PHE A 17 5.23 5.00 6.64
CA PHE A 17 5.57 3.98 7.62
C PHE A 17 7.01 3.47 7.50
N LEU A 18 7.55 3.45 6.29
CA LEU A 18 8.87 2.92 5.99
C LEU A 18 9.77 4.07 5.49
N GLU A 19 11.05 4.00 5.83
CA GLU A 19 12.11 4.86 5.27
C GLU A 19 12.74 4.16 4.05
N ASP A 20 13.32 4.91 3.12
CA ASP A 20 13.97 4.40 1.89
C ASP A 20 13.12 3.39 1.09
N VAL A 21 11.87 3.78 0.80
CA VAL A 21 10.93 2.91 0.08
C VAL A 21 11.14 2.92 -1.43
N THR A 22 10.93 1.76 -2.04
CA THR A 22 10.71 1.63 -3.48
C THR A 22 9.21 1.66 -3.77
N GLU A 23 8.78 2.61 -4.59
CA GLU A 23 7.40 2.69 -5.05
C GLU A 23 7.17 1.74 -6.23
N VAL A 24 6.12 0.92 -6.14
CA VAL A 24 5.76 -0.07 -7.17
C VAL A 24 4.30 0.08 -7.54
N GLN A 25 4.03 0.33 -8.82
CA GLN A 25 2.68 0.25 -9.36
C GLN A 25 2.33 -1.19 -9.73
N VAL A 26 1.10 -1.58 -9.40
CA VAL A 26 0.58 -2.93 -9.63
C VAL A 26 -0.81 -2.80 -10.25
N ASP A 27 -0.99 -3.45 -11.39
CA ASP A 27 -2.31 -3.65 -11.98
C ASP A 27 -2.93 -4.93 -11.44
N THR A 28 -4.24 -4.89 -11.16
CA THR A 28 -5.01 -6.08 -10.79
C THR A 28 -6.19 -6.27 -11.74
N PRO A 29 -6.73 -7.48 -11.88
CA PRO A 29 -7.98 -7.72 -12.62
C PRO A 29 -9.19 -6.96 -12.06
N TYR A 30 -9.08 -6.41 -10.85
CA TYR A 30 -10.13 -5.64 -10.18
C TYR A 30 -9.96 -4.12 -10.34
N GLY A 31 -8.95 -3.68 -11.09
CA GLY A 31 -8.56 -2.27 -11.24
C GLY A 31 -7.35 -1.90 -10.37
N PRO A 32 -7.02 -0.61 -10.26
CA PRO A 32 -5.90 -0.16 -9.46
C PRO A 32 -6.20 -0.30 -7.95
N PRO A 33 -5.17 -0.55 -7.12
CA PRO A 33 -5.26 -0.41 -5.67
C PRO A 33 -5.49 1.06 -5.26
N SER A 34 -5.65 1.31 -3.96
CA SER A 34 -5.84 2.66 -3.41
C SER A 34 -4.69 3.63 -3.70
N ASP A 35 -3.47 3.12 -3.91
CA ASP A 35 -2.25 3.86 -4.26
C ASP A 35 -1.21 2.86 -4.78
N SER A 36 -0.02 3.33 -5.14
CA SER A 36 1.16 2.47 -5.30
C SER A 36 1.48 1.71 -4.02
N LEU A 37 2.11 0.54 -4.14
CA LEU A 37 2.69 -0.17 -3.01
C LEU A 37 4.07 0.40 -2.71
N PHE A 38 4.35 0.62 -1.43
CA PHE A 38 5.66 1.08 -0.96
C PHE A 38 6.39 -0.09 -0.32
N LEU A 39 7.48 -0.55 -0.94
CA LEU A 39 8.29 -1.64 -0.43
C LEU A 39 9.49 -1.09 0.32
N GLY A 40 9.77 -1.66 1.48
CA GLY A 40 10.96 -1.33 2.28
C GLY A 40 11.30 -2.46 3.24
N GLU A 41 12.24 -2.19 4.13
CA GLU A 41 12.64 -3.11 5.19
C GLU A 41 12.29 -2.54 6.56
N LEU A 42 11.78 -3.39 7.45
CA LEU A 42 11.55 -3.06 8.84
C LEU A 42 12.00 -4.22 9.71
N ALA A 43 12.91 -3.94 10.65
CA ALA A 43 13.47 -4.93 11.57
C ALA A 43 13.97 -6.22 10.86
N GLY A 44 14.68 -6.07 9.74
CA GLY A 44 15.24 -7.19 8.97
C GLY A 44 14.23 -7.90 8.06
N ARG A 45 12.99 -7.41 7.94
CA ARG A 45 11.93 -8.06 7.14
C ARG A 45 11.43 -7.13 6.04
N ARG A 46 11.19 -7.71 4.85
CA ARG A 46 10.63 -6.97 3.72
C ARG A 46 9.13 -6.75 3.92
N VAL A 47 8.72 -5.48 3.88
CA VAL A 47 7.34 -5.05 4.09
C VAL A 47 6.84 -4.29 2.87
N ALA A 48 5.60 -4.59 2.46
CA ALA A 48 4.84 -3.79 1.51
C ALA A 48 3.79 -3.00 2.28
N PHE A 49 3.78 -1.69 2.10
CA PHE A 49 2.82 -0.77 2.71
C PHE A 49 1.87 -0.20 1.65
N LEU A 50 0.59 -0.12 1.99
CA LEU A 50 -0.45 0.48 1.15
C LEU A 50 -1.36 1.40 1.99
N PRO A 51 -1.40 2.72 1.72
CA PRO A 51 -2.36 3.60 2.38
C PRO A 51 -3.78 3.32 1.86
N ARG A 52 -4.66 2.86 2.76
CA ARG A 52 -6.03 2.42 2.44
C ARG A 52 -6.85 3.50 1.74
N HIS A 53 -6.63 4.76 2.12
CA HIS A 53 -7.36 5.92 1.60
C HIS A 53 -6.57 6.72 0.55
N GLY A 54 -5.45 6.17 0.07
CA GLY A 54 -4.45 6.87 -0.73
C GLY A 54 -3.61 7.83 0.12
N ARG A 55 -2.40 8.20 -0.35
CA ARG A 55 -1.47 9.08 0.39
C ARG A 55 -2.01 10.47 0.72
N GLY A 56 -3.04 10.93 -0.01
CA GLY A 56 -3.76 12.18 0.25
C GLY A 56 -5.08 12.04 1.02
N HIS A 57 -5.41 10.84 1.52
CA HIS A 57 -6.69 10.55 2.21
C HIS A 57 -7.94 11.01 1.45
N HIS A 58 -7.92 10.90 0.12
CA HIS A 58 -9.00 11.39 -0.74
C HIS A 58 -10.06 10.32 -1.03
N LEU A 59 -9.76 9.04 -0.78
CA LEU A 59 -10.70 7.94 -0.99
C LEU A 59 -11.58 7.73 0.25
N PRO A 60 -12.90 7.99 0.19
CA PRO A 60 -13.79 7.67 1.29
C PRO A 60 -13.99 6.15 1.42
N PRO A 61 -14.41 5.64 2.60
CA PRO A 61 -14.51 4.20 2.86
C PRO A 61 -15.27 3.39 1.80
N HIS A 62 -16.39 3.91 1.30
CA HIS A 62 -17.24 3.23 0.31
C HIS A 62 -16.68 3.23 -1.12
N ARG A 63 -15.56 3.93 -1.39
CA ARG A 63 -14.88 3.96 -2.68
C ARG A 63 -13.55 3.21 -2.70
N ILE A 64 -13.16 2.59 -1.60
CA ILE A 64 -11.94 1.78 -1.55
C ILE A 64 -12.14 0.52 -2.38
N ASN A 65 -11.20 0.23 -3.28
CA ASN A 65 -11.18 -0.99 -4.06
C ASN A 65 -10.53 -2.13 -3.27
N TYR A 66 -11.25 -2.70 -2.31
CA TYR A 66 -10.71 -3.74 -1.43
C TYR A 66 -10.20 -4.98 -2.16
N ARG A 67 -10.75 -5.31 -3.33
CA ARG A 67 -10.29 -6.44 -4.15
C ARG A 67 -8.98 -6.15 -4.88
N ALA A 68 -8.70 -4.90 -5.21
CA ALA A 68 -7.40 -4.54 -5.80
C ALA A 68 -6.32 -4.36 -4.72
N ASN A 69 -6.71 -4.09 -3.47
CA ASN A 69 -5.78 -3.97 -2.35
C ASN A 69 -5.33 -5.32 -1.77
N LEU A 70 -6.06 -6.40 -2.04
CA LEU A 70 -5.81 -7.77 -1.57
C LEU A 70 -5.40 -8.66 -2.74
#